data_AF-A0A5J4UTJ2-F1
#
_entry.id   AF-A0A5J4UTJ2-F1
#
_cell.length_a   1.000
_cell.length_b   1.000
_cell.length_c   1.000
_cell.angle_alpha   90.00
_cell.angle_beta   90.00
_cell.angle_gamma   90.00
#
_symmetry.space_group_name_H-M   'P 1'
#
loop_
_entity.id
_entity.type
_entity.pdbx_description
1 polymer ?
#
loop_
_entity_poly.entity_id
_entity_poly.type
_entity_poly.pdbx_seq_one_letter_code
_entity_poly.pdbx_strand_id
1 'polypeptide(L)'
;MAFAIGIVRDSHNIAENVNPIHSPNDQHMAVIGNKSWTSDIRYKGVRASGNQGFDNNEIVRLELNSEKGTLTFFLNNVQQPVYISGIKEKVRFVFALFNQNETCIIRSLKKLAAATAVHVANEKAVQW
;
A
#
# COMPACT_ATOMS: atom_id res chain seq x y z
N MET A 1 12.01 -10.73 -7.42
CA MET A 1 10.53 -10.74 -7.50
C MET A 1 10.01 -9.79 -6.45
N ALA A 2 9.53 -8.61 -6.82
CA ALA A 2 8.83 -7.74 -5.87
C ALA A 2 8.06 -6.65 -6.61
N PHE A 3 6.77 -6.89 -6.89
CA PHE A 3 5.84 -5.79 -7.08
C PHE A 3 5.46 -5.26 -5.69
N ALA A 4 5.50 -3.95 -5.50
CA ALA A 4 5.04 -3.30 -4.27
C ALA A 4 4.07 -2.18 -4.64
N ILE A 5 3.05 -1.95 -3.82
CA ILE A 5 2.07 -0.88 -4.02
C ILE A 5 1.71 -0.24 -2.68
N GLY A 6 1.48 1.06 -2.66
CA GLY A 6 1.25 1.80 -1.44
C GLY A 6 1.13 3.30 -1.62
N ILE A 7 1.56 4.01 -0.59
CA ILE A 7 1.56 5.48 -0.55
C ILE A 7 2.94 6.01 -0.13
N VAL A 8 3.23 7.22 -0.57
CA VAL A 8 4.40 8.01 -0.17
C VAL A 8 3.97 9.41 0.28
N ARG A 9 4.73 10.03 1.17
CA ARG A 9 4.59 11.46 1.47
C ARG A 9 4.72 12.31 0.19
N ASP A 10 3.88 13.33 0.06
CA ASP A 10 3.95 14.28 -1.05
C ASP A 10 5.30 15.01 -1.10
N SER A 11 5.86 15.34 0.07
CA SER A 11 7.13 16.07 0.19
C SER A 11 8.38 15.24 -0.11
N HIS A 12 8.28 13.92 -0.23
CA HIS A 12 9.46 13.04 -0.40
C HIS A 12 9.83 12.89 -1.87
N ASN A 13 11.09 13.14 -2.23
CA ASN A 13 11.55 12.90 -3.60
C ASN A 13 11.88 11.40 -3.79
N ILE A 14 11.29 10.78 -4.80
CA ILE A 14 11.57 9.37 -5.13
C ILE A 14 12.76 9.34 -6.09
N ALA A 15 13.93 8.98 -5.57
CA ALA A 15 15.12 8.81 -6.39
C ALA A 15 15.03 7.54 -7.26
N GLU A 16 15.66 7.59 -8.43
CA GLU A 16 15.77 6.43 -9.32
C GLU A 16 16.51 5.27 -8.63
N ASN A 17 16.11 4.04 -8.94
CA ASN A 17 16.75 2.80 -8.49
C ASN A 17 16.80 2.60 -6.95
N VAL A 18 16.01 3.34 -6.18
CA VAL A 18 15.89 3.13 -4.73
C VAL A 18 14.65 2.29 -4.41
N ASN A 19 14.86 1.15 -3.77
CA ASN A 19 13.78 0.25 -3.37
C ASN A 19 12.82 0.93 -2.38
N PRO A 20 11.48 0.75 -2.48
CA PRO A 20 10.53 1.31 -1.52
C PRO A 20 10.79 0.96 -0.05
N ILE A 21 11.42 -0.18 0.24
CA ILE A 21 11.70 -0.65 1.61
C ILE A 21 13.14 -0.38 2.08
N HIS A 22 13.93 0.33 1.30
CA HIS A 22 15.26 0.78 1.71
C HIS A 22 15.23 2.27 2.02
N SER A 23 16.13 2.72 2.90
CA SER A 23 16.33 4.14 3.17
C SER A 23 16.76 4.88 1.90
N PRO A 24 16.26 6.10 1.65
CA PRO A 24 15.36 6.88 2.51
C PRO A 24 13.86 6.56 2.34
N ASN A 25 13.48 5.76 1.34
CA ASN A 25 12.08 5.53 0.99
C ASN A 25 11.28 4.86 2.11
N ASP A 26 11.88 3.94 2.86
CA ASP A 26 11.19 3.22 3.94
C ASP A 26 10.69 4.12 5.08
N GLN A 27 11.25 5.32 5.23
CA GLN A 27 10.81 6.33 6.21
C GLN A 27 9.61 7.15 5.73
N HIS A 28 9.32 7.10 4.42
CA HIS A 28 8.35 7.97 3.76
C HIS A 28 7.30 7.20 2.94
N MET A 29 7.49 5.90 2.75
CA MET A 29 6.62 5.01 1.98
C MET A 29 6.08 3.89 2.86
N ALA A 30 4.77 3.68 2.79
CA ALA A 30 4.14 2.50 3.34
C ALA A 30 3.57 1.65 2.20
N VAL A 31 4.05 0.41 2.09
CA VAL A 31 3.75 -0.47 0.95
C VAL A 31 3.38 -1.87 1.39
N ILE A 32 2.55 -2.54 0.59
CA ILE A 32 2.34 -3.99 0.62
C ILE A 32 2.99 -4.61 -0.63
N GLY A 33 3.60 -5.78 -0.47
CA GLY A 33 4.29 -6.49 -1.54
C GLY A 33 3.49 -7.65 -2.12
N ASN A 34 3.99 -8.19 -3.23
CA ASN A 34 3.58 -9.48 -3.74
C ASN A 34 3.93 -10.57 -2.71
N LYS A 35 3.03 -11.54 -2.49
CA LYS A 35 3.17 -12.60 -1.49
C LYS A 35 4.38 -13.51 -1.69
N SER A 36 4.92 -13.61 -2.92
CA SER A 36 6.20 -14.29 -3.18
C SER A 36 7.40 -13.64 -2.48
N TRP A 37 7.23 -12.39 -2.04
CA TRP A 37 8.22 -11.63 -1.30
C TRP A 37 7.75 -11.27 0.12
N THR A 38 6.59 -10.62 0.26
CA THR A 38 6.02 -10.24 1.54
C THR A 38 4.54 -9.95 1.42
N SER A 39 3.73 -10.49 2.34
CA SER A 39 2.33 -10.09 2.51
C SER A 39 2.16 -8.95 3.52
N ASP A 40 3.22 -8.61 4.25
CA ASP A 40 3.22 -7.58 5.29
C ASP A 40 3.10 -6.17 4.70
N ILE A 41 2.48 -5.26 5.46
CA ILE A 41 2.72 -3.83 5.28
C ILE A 41 4.12 -3.49 5.81
N ARG A 42 4.90 -2.76 5.01
CA ARG A 42 6.23 -2.26 5.36
C ARG A 42 6.17 -0.75 5.55
N TYR A 43 6.63 -0.25 6.70
CA TYR A 43 6.75 1.18 6.97
C TYR A 43 7.74 1.45 8.11
N LYS A 44 8.66 2.41 7.95
CA LYS A 44 9.70 2.79 8.94
C LYS A 44 10.47 1.58 9.50
N GLY A 45 10.87 0.66 8.63
CA GLY A 45 11.53 -0.60 9.02
C GLY A 45 10.64 -1.64 9.71
N VAL A 46 9.38 -1.32 10.02
CA VAL A 46 8.42 -2.23 10.64
C VAL A 46 7.74 -3.11 9.59
N ARG A 47 7.50 -4.37 9.97
CA ARG A 47 6.70 -5.34 9.21
C ARG A 47 5.41 -5.62 9.97
N ALA A 48 4.27 -5.29 9.38
CA ALA A 48 2.96 -5.58 9.95
C ALA A 48 2.29 -6.71 9.17
N SER A 49 2.32 -7.91 9.76
CA SER A 49 1.67 -9.12 9.24
C SER A 49 0.16 -9.14 9.52
N GLY A 50 -0.57 -9.92 8.73
CA GLY A 50 -2.00 -10.15 8.88
C GLY A 50 -2.78 -10.07 7.56
N ASN A 51 -2.21 -9.43 6.55
CA ASN A 51 -2.76 -9.42 5.20
C ASN A 51 -2.36 -10.70 4.46
N GLN A 52 -3.19 -11.12 3.51
CA GLN A 52 -2.93 -12.28 2.66
C GLN A 52 -1.74 -12.03 1.71
N GLY A 53 -1.52 -10.77 1.33
CA GLY A 53 -0.64 -10.40 0.23
C GLY A 53 -1.25 -10.77 -1.11
N PHE A 54 -0.81 -10.11 -2.18
CA PHE A 54 -1.36 -10.33 -3.51
C PHE A 54 -0.37 -11.13 -4.38
N ASP A 55 -0.87 -11.74 -5.44
CA ASP A 55 -0.12 -12.46 -6.45
C ASP A 55 -0.32 -11.86 -7.84
N ASN A 56 0.34 -12.45 -8.83
CA ASN A 56 0.13 -12.13 -10.23
C ASN A 56 -1.34 -12.33 -10.62
N ASN A 57 -1.84 -11.43 -11.47
CA ASN A 57 -3.22 -11.40 -11.99
C ASN A 57 -4.34 -11.13 -10.96
N GLU A 58 -4.01 -10.86 -9.70
CA GLU A 58 -5.01 -10.43 -8.73
C GLU A 58 -5.31 -8.93 -8.83
N ILE A 59 -6.53 -8.53 -8.45
CA ILE A 59 -6.93 -7.13 -8.42
C ILE A 59 -6.62 -6.57 -7.04
N VAL A 60 -5.64 -5.69 -6.97
CA VAL A 60 -5.32 -4.92 -5.77
C VAL A 60 -5.99 -3.56 -5.85
N ARG A 61 -6.72 -3.19 -4.80
CA ARG A 61 -7.34 -1.86 -4.65
C ARG A 61 -6.89 -1.22 -3.35
N LEU A 62 -6.51 0.05 -3.44
CA LEU A 62 -6.19 0.91 -2.31
C LEU A 62 -7.33 1.92 -2.16
N GLU A 63 -7.79 2.11 -0.93
CA GLU A 63 -8.79 3.13 -0.59
C GLU A 63 -8.22 4.07 0.46
N LEU A 64 -7.96 5.32 0.07
CA LEU A 64 -7.55 6.38 0.96
C LEU A 64 -8.80 7.14 1.43
N ASN A 65 -9.08 7.11 2.72
CA ASN A 65 -10.06 7.97 3.36
C ASN A 65 -9.33 9.18 3.97
N SER A 66 -9.38 10.33 3.30
CA SER A 66 -8.71 11.55 3.75
C SER A 66 -9.35 12.20 4.99
N GLU A 67 -10.63 11.94 5.26
CA GLU A 67 -11.32 12.47 6.44
C GLU A 67 -10.90 11.73 7.71
N LYS A 68 -10.80 10.40 7.63
CA LYS A 68 -10.34 9.54 8.73
C LYS A 68 -8.82 9.39 8.79
N GLY A 69 -8.11 9.77 7.72
CA GLY A 69 -6.66 9.59 7.61
C GLY A 69 -6.24 8.13 7.56
N THR A 70 -6.95 7.30 6.79
CA THR A 70 -6.67 5.85 6.67
C THR A 70 -6.45 5.40 5.24
N LEU A 71 -5.61 4.38 5.06
CA LEU A 71 -5.45 3.64 3.81
C LEU A 71 -5.77 2.16 4.04
N THR A 72 -6.79 1.67 3.33
CA THR A 72 -7.23 0.27 3.39
C THR A 72 -6.88 -0.46 2.10
N PHE A 73 -6.49 -1.73 2.23
CA PHE A 73 -6.13 -2.59 1.11
C PHE A 73 -7.24 -3.61 0.85
N PHE A 74 -7.51 -3.89 -0.42
CA PHE A 74 -8.44 -4.91 -0.87
C PHE A 74 -7.77 -5.81 -1.89
N LEU A 75 -8.01 -7.12 -1.76
CA LEU A 75 -7.55 -8.13 -2.70
C LEU A 75 -8.76 -8.82 -3.30
N ASN A 76 -8.93 -8.76 -4.63
CA ASN A 76 -10.09 -9.31 -5.32
C ASN A 76 -11.43 -8.87 -4.65
N ASN A 77 -11.51 -7.59 -4.28
CA ASN A 77 -12.60 -6.96 -3.54
C ASN A 77 -12.79 -7.40 -2.07
N VAL A 78 -11.92 -8.25 -1.53
CA VAL A 78 -11.92 -8.63 -0.11
C VAL A 78 -11.01 -7.68 0.68
N GLN A 79 -11.59 -6.98 1.66
CA GLN A 79 -10.84 -6.09 2.55
C GLN A 79 -9.82 -6.86 3.37
N GLN A 80 -8.60 -6.32 3.45
CA GLN A 80 -7.51 -6.87 4.25
C GLN A 80 -7.49 -6.26 5.67
N PRO A 81 -7.13 -7.03 6.71
CA PRO A 81 -7.27 -6.60 8.11
C PRO A 81 -6.21 -5.59 8.56
N VAL A 82 -5.02 -5.58 7.97
CA VAL A 82 -3.98 -4.61 8.29
C VAL A 82 -4.11 -3.42 7.35
N TYR A 83 -4.23 -2.23 7.93
CA TYR A 83 -4.42 -0.97 7.24
C TYR A 83 -3.50 0.11 7.82
N ILE A 84 -3.39 1.25 7.16
CA ILE A 84 -2.61 2.40 7.66
C ILE A 84 -3.57 3.42 8.25
N SER A 85 -3.20 4.03 9.37
CA SER A 85 -3.96 5.10 10.03
C SER A 85 -3.05 6.26 10.42
N GLY A 86 -3.66 7.41 10.74
CA GLY A 86 -2.93 8.59 11.19
C GLY A 86 -2.39 9.47 10.06
N ILE A 87 -2.86 9.26 8.82
CA ILE A 87 -2.44 10.06 7.66
C ILE A 87 -3.07 11.45 7.76
N LYS A 88 -2.27 12.43 8.16
CA LYS A 88 -2.67 13.85 8.34
C LYS A 88 -2.01 14.79 7.33
N GLU A 89 -1.44 14.24 6.26
CA GLU A 89 -0.70 14.97 5.23
C GLU A 89 -1.07 14.50 3.83
N LYS A 90 -0.58 15.22 2.81
CA LYS A 90 -0.82 14.85 1.41
C LYS A 90 -0.06 13.56 1.04
N VAL A 91 -0.87 12.65 0.51
CA VAL A 91 -0.58 11.37 -0.17
C VAL A 91 -0.12 11.42 -1.63
N ARG A 92 0.85 10.62 -2.08
CA ARG A 92 0.83 10.11 -3.48
C ARG A 92 0.73 8.59 -3.48
N PHE A 93 -0.06 8.03 -4.39
CA PHE A 93 -0.07 6.59 -4.65
C PHE A 93 1.19 6.20 -5.43
N VAL A 94 1.80 5.08 -5.05
CA VAL A 94 3.03 4.58 -5.68
C VAL A 94 2.95 3.08 -5.90
N PHE A 95 3.62 2.62 -6.95
CA PHE A 95 3.92 1.21 -7.15
C PHE A 95 5.34 1.05 -7.70
N ALA A 96 5.97 -0.07 -7.41
CA ALA A 96 7.31 -0.41 -7.87
C ALA A 96 7.26 -1.74 -8.64
N LEU A 97 7.87 -1.73 -9.82
CA LEU A 97 8.15 -2.90 -10.65
C LEU A 97 9.64 -3.21 -10.53
N PHE A 98 10.00 -4.49 -10.39
CA PHE A 98 11.38 -4.88 -10.05
C PHE A 98 12.11 -5.52 -11.22
N ASN A 99 11.42 -6.38 -11.99
CA ASN A 99 12.06 -7.05 -13.11
C ASN A 99 11.80 -6.28 -14.42
N GLN A 100 12.76 -6.37 -15.33
CA GLN A 100 12.60 -5.84 -16.67
C GLN A 100 11.37 -6.47 -17.34
N ASN A 101 10.59 -5.67 -18.07
CA ASN A 101 9.36 -6.07 -18.76
C ASN A 101 8.17 -6.44 -17.86
N GLU A 102 8.26 -6.25 -16.54
CA GLU A 102 7.05 -6.28 -15.69
C GLU A 102 6.11 -5.15 -16.08
N THR A 103 4.81 -5.43 -16.06
CA THR A 103 3.77 -4.45 -16.37
C THR A 103 2.72 -4.44 -15.26
N CYS A 104 2.09 -3.28 -15.09
CA CYS A 104 0.94 -3.11 -14.21
C CYS A 104 -0.16 -2.39 -14.98
N ILE A 105 -1.40 -2.82 -14.81
CA ILE A 105 -2.57 -2.18 -15.41
C ILE A 105 -3.30 -1.40 -14.33
N ILE A 106 -3.32 -0.08 -14.45
CA ILE A 106 -4.17 0.78 -13.63
C ILE A 106 -5.59 0.70 -14.18
N ARG A 107 -6.44 -0.13 -13.55
CA ARG A 107 -7.84 -0.31 -13.98
C ARG A 107 -8.70 0.94 -13.78
N SER A 108 -8.47 1.68 -12.70
CA SER A 108 -9.21 2.91 -12.39
C SER A 108 -8.51 3.73 -11.31
N LEU A 109 -8.62 5.05 -11.41
CA LEU A 109 -8.37 5.99 -10.31
C LEU A 109 -9.57 6.92 -10.22
N LYS A 110 -10.32 6.86 -9.12
CA LYS A 110 -11.55 7.66 -8.95
C LYS A 110 -11.79 8.04 -7.50
N LYS A 111 -12.44 9.19 -7.31
CA LYS A 111 -12.99 9.57 -6.02
C LYS A 111 -14.28 8.79 -5.77
N LEU A 112 -14.42 8.22 -4.58
CA LEU A 112 -15.65 7.56 -4.15
C LEU A 112 -16.55 8.54 -3.39
N ALA A 113 -17.87 8.37 -3.50
CA ALA A 113 -18.84 9.20 -2.77
C ALA A 113 -18.88 8.89 -1.26
N ALA A 114 -18.58 7.65 -0.90
CA ALA A 114 -18.44 7.18 0.47
C ALA A 114 -17.35 6.11 0.56
N ALA A 115 -16.78 5.93 1.75
CA ALA A 115 -15.85 4.85 2.01
C ALA A 115 -16.56 3.49 1.88
N THR A 116 -15.87 2.51 1.30
CA THR A 116 -16.33 1.11 1.24
C THR A 116 -15.61 0.23 2.25
N ALA A 117 -14.54 0.73 2.87
CA ALA A 117 -13.90 0.06 3.98
C ALA A 117 -14.83 -0.02 5.21
N VAL A 118 -14.91 -1.21 5.80
CA VAL A 118 -15.73 -1.53 6.97
C VAL A 118 -14.84 -2.01 8.12
N HIS A 119 -15.40 -2.15 9.32
CA HIS A 119 -14.70 -2.84 10.40
C HIS A 119 -14.57 -4.34 10.07
N VAL A 120 -13.39 -4.92 10.30
CA VAL A 120 -13.14 -6.35 10.10
C VAL A 120 -12.51 -6.98 11.34
N ALA A 121 -12.77 -8.26 11.57
CA ALA A 121 -12.18 -8.99 12.69
C ALA A 121 -10.65 -8.99 12.60
N ASN A 122 -10.00 -8.84 13.76
CA ASN A 122 -8.53 -8.79 13.89
C ASN A 122 -7.87 -7.64 13.12
N GLU A 123 -8.60 -6.55 12.87
CA GLU A 123 -8.00 -5.39 12.21
C GLU A 123 -6.83 -4.81 13.01
N LYS A 124 -5.79 -4.39 12.29
CA LYS A 124 -4.57 -3.85 12.88
C LYS A 124 -4.15 -2.61 12.13
N ALA A 125 -4.00 -1.51 12.87
CA ALA A 125 -3.54 -0.26 12.33
C ALA A 125 -2.00 -0.15 12.37
N VAL A 126 -1.39 0.19 11.23
CA VAL A 126 -0.02 0.70 11.15
C VAL A 126 -0.08 2.22 11.23
N GLN A 127 0.64 2.80 12.19
CA GLN A 127 0.68 4.26 12.35
C GLN A 127 1.60 4.87 11.29
N TRP A 128 1.07 5.83 10.53
CA TRP A 128 1.80 6.71 9.64
C TRP A 128 2.74 7.65 10.41
#